data_AF-A0A2N2AP96-F1
#
_entry.id   AF-A0A2N2AP96-F1
#
_cell.length_a   1.000
_cell.length_b   1.000
_cell.length_c   1.000
_cell.angle_alpha   90.00
_cell.angle_beta   90.00
_cell.angle_gamma   90.00
#
_symmetry.space_group_name_H-M   'P 1'
#
loop_
_entity.id
_entity.type
_entity.pdbx_description
1 polymer ?
#
loop_
_entity_poly.entity_id
_entity_poly.type
_entity_poly.pdbx_seq_one_letter_code
_entity_poly.pdbx_strand_id
1 'polypeptide(L)'
;MRLNNRKAIALVLVTFLIFSLFSFSVSTFAAHEKISTELESKIKNSANSAIPVIVQTQRGLQEKHKTRIQQLGGEIKQDLSLIEGFSADLSAQP
;
A
#
# COMPACT_ATOMS: atom_id res chain seq x y z
N MET A 1 -10.07 -31.86 45.23
CA MET A 1 -10.67 -31.62 43.89
C MET A 1 -11.00 -30.15 43.59
N ARG A 2 -11.63 -29.37 44.51
CA ARG A 2 -12.01 -27.95 44.27
C ARG A 2 -10.86 -26.96 44.00
N LEU A 3 -9.65 -27.20 44.53
CA LEU A 3 -8.51 -26.30 44.38
C LEU A 3 -7.94 -26.28 42.95
N ASN A 4 -7.96 -27.43 42.26
CA ASN A 4 -7.42 -27.56 40.91
C ASN A 4 -8.32 -26.86 39.88
N ASN A 5 -9.64 -26.90 40.09
CA ASN A 5 -10.59 -26.21 39.21
C ASN A 5 -10.44 -24.69 39.29
N ARG A 6 -10.16 -24.14 40.48
CA ARG A 6 -9.91 -22.70 40.65
C ARG A 6 -8.63 -22.24 39.94
N LYS A 7 -7.56 -23.04 39.99
CA LYS A 7 -6.31 -22.76 39.27
C LYS A 7 -6.48 -22.85 37.75
N ALA A 8 -7.27 -23.80 37.26
CA ALA A 8 -7.57 -23.93 35.84
C ALA A 8 -8.37 -22.72 35.31
N ILE A 9 -9.38 -22.26 36.06
CA ILE A 9 -10.17 -21.08 35.68
C ILE A 9 -9.30 -19.82 35.67
N ALA A 10 -8.44 -19.65 36.68
CA ALA A 10 -7.51 -18.53 36.72
C ALA A 10 -6.53 -18.54 35.54
N LEU A 11 -6.02 -19.72 35.16
CA LEU A 11 -5.12 -19.86 34.01
C LEU A 11 -5.79 -19.44 32.70
N VAL A 12 -7.04 -19.88 32.47
CA VAL A 12 -7.81 -19.53 31.26
C VAL A 12 -8.11 -18.03 31.21
N LEU A 13 -8.44 -17.42 32.34
CA LEU A 13 -8.68 -15.97 32.41
C LEU A 13 -7.41 -15.19 32.09
N VAL A 14 -6.26 -15.61 32.62
CA VAL A 14 -4.98 -14.96 32.36
C VAL A 14 -4.56 -15.09 30.90
N THR A 15 -4.70 -16.27 30.29
CA THR A 15 -4.37 -16.45 28.86
C THR A 15 -5.30 -15.64 27.96
N PHE A 16 -6.60 -15.58 28.26
CA PHE A 16 -7.54 -14.76 27.49
C PHE A 16 -7.20 -13.27 27.58
N LEU A 17 -6.86 -12.79 28.79
CA LEU A 17 -6.53 -11.38 29.03
C LEU A 17 -5.22 -11.00 28.32
N ILE A 18 -4.20 -11.86 28.37
CA ILE A 18 -2.94 -11.66 27.62
C ILE A 18 -3.22 -11.64 26.11
N PHE A 19 -4.01 -12.58 25.59
CA PHE A 19 -4.33 -12.65 24.16
C PHE A 19 -5.14 -11.44 23.68
N SER A 20 -6.03 -10.89 24.52
CA SER A 20 -6.80 -9.68 24.21
C SER A 20 -5.94 -8.40 24.14
N LEU A 21 -4.82 -8.36 24.85
CA LEU A 21 -3.88 -7.23 24.82
C LEU A 21 -2.96 -7.28 23.61
N PHE A 22 -2.80 -8.44 22.96
CA PHE A 22 -2.21 -8.53 21.64
C PHE A 22 -3.22 -8.05 20.60
N SER A 23 -3.27 -6.73 20.41
CA SER A 23 -3.84 -6.14 19.20
C SER A 23 -3.01 -6.60 18.00
N PHE A 24 -3.33 -7.79 17.47
CA PHE A 24 -2.86 -8.23 16.16
C PHE A 24 -3.51 -7.31 15.13
N SER A 25 -2.93 -6.12 14.96
CA SER A 25 -3.20 -5.26 13.81
C SER A 25 -2.60 -5.97 12.61
N VAL A 26 -3.37 -6.86 11.98
CA VAL A 26 -3.06 -7.42 10.67
C VAL A 26 -3.33 -6.33 9.64
N SER A 27 -2.47 -5.32 9.65
CA SER A 27 -2.42 -4.29 8.64
C SER A 27 -1.14 -4.51 7.86
N THR A 28 -0.99 -5.68 7.24
CA THR A 28 -0.11 -5.85 6.09
C THR A 28 -0.73 -5.11 4.91
N PHE A 29 -0.86 -3.79 5.03
CA PHE A 29 -0.84 -2.95 3.85
C PHE A 29 0.54 -3.14 3.24
N ALA A 30 0.56 -3.45 1.95
CA ALA A 30 1.74 -3.66 1.16
C ALA A 30 2.56 -2.36 1.05
N ALA A 31 3.17 -1.92 2.15
CA ALA A 31 4.06 -0.76 2.22
C ALA A 31 5.32 -0.92 1.34
N HIS A 32 5.44 -2.01 0.59
CA HIS A 32 6.51 -2.33 -0.34
C HIS A 32 6.03 -2.64 -1.77
N GLU A 33 4.72 -2.67 -2.04
CA GLU A 33 4.25 -2.75 -3.44
C GLU A 33 4.47 -1.40 -4.12
N LYS A 34 5.49 -1.33 -4.98
CA LYS A 34 5.76 -0.15 -5.82
C LYS A 34 4.70 0.05 -6.90
N ILE A 35 3.96 -1.01 -7.23
CA ILE A 35 2.89 -1.07 -8.23
C ILE A 35 1.81 -1.97 -7.62
N SER A 36 0.55 -1.55 -7.62
CA SER A 36 -0.55 -2.40 -7.17
C SER A 36 -0.81 -3.54 -8.17
N THR A 37 -1.07 -4.74 -7.69
CA THR A 37 -1.52 -5.90 -8.50
C THR A 37 -2.56 -5.57 -9.60
N GLU A 38 -3.57 -4.74 -9.32
CA GLU A 38 -4.58 -4.35 -10.31
C GLU A 38 -3.94 -3.56 -11.48
N LEU A 39 -3.08 -2.60 -11.16
CA LEU A 39 -2.35 -1.80 -12.14
C LEU A 39 -1.39 -2.67 -12.97
N GLU A 40 -0.69 -3.62 -12.34
CA GLU A 40 0.18 -4.56 -13.04
C GLU A 40 -0.60 -5.37 -14.10
N SER A 41 -1.80 -5.84 -13.75
CA SER A 41 -2.66 -6.58 -14.70
C SER A 41 -3.12 -5.71 -15.88
N LYS A 42 -3.42 -4.43 -15.64
CA LYS A 42 -3.82 -3.47 -16.68
C LYS A 42 -2.66 -3.13 -17.63
N ILE A 43 -1.44 -2.98 -17.11
CA ILE A 43 -0.24 -2.73 -17.93
C ILE A 43 0.01 -3.89 -18.89
N LYS A 44 -0.04 -5.14 -18.41
CA LYS A 44 0.20 -6.34 -19.25
C LYS A 44 -0.80 -6.50 -20.40
N ASN A 45 -2.02 -5.98 -20.23
CA ASN A 45 -3.09 -6.09 -21.22
C ASN A 45 -3.16 -4.88 -22.18
N SER A 46 -2.35 -3.84 -21.98
CA SER A 46 -2.55 -2.54 -22.64
C SER A 46 -1.26 -2.00 -23.28
N ALA A 47 -0.61 -2.81 -24.11
CA ALA A 47 0.73 -2.55 -24.67
C ALA A 47 0.85 -1.30 -25.57
N ASN A 48 -0.26 -0.66 -25.97
CA ASN A 48 -0.25 0.46 -26.92
C ASN A 48 -1.06 1.69 -26.44
N SER A 49 -1.47 1.75 -25.17
CA SER A 49 -2.26 2.87 -24.65
C SER A 49 -1.53 3.60 -23.53
N ALA A 50 -1.78 4.91 -23.43
CA ALA A 50 -1.41 5.69 -22.25
C ALA A 50 -2.15 5.14 -21.02
N ILE A 51 -1.40 4.84 -19.96
CA ILE A 51 -1.93 4.26 -18.73
C ILE A 51 -1.99 5.36 -17.67
N PRO A 52 -3.19 5.77 -17.24
CA PRO A 52 -3.33 6.73 -16.16
C PRO A 52 -2.91 6.09 -14.84
N VAL A 53 -2.00 6.75 -14.14
CA VAL A 53 -1.47 6.31 -12.84
C VAL A 53 -1.53 7.43 -11.82
N ILE A 54 -1.68 7.05 -10.55
CA ILE A 54 -1.47 7.93 -9.41
C ILE A 54 -0.20 7.45 -8.72
N VAL A 55 0.79 8.33 -8.64
CA VAL A 55 2.08 8.07 -8.01
C VAL A 55 2.09 8.73 -6.64
N GLN A 56 2.08 7.92 -5.59
CA GLN A 56 2.26 8.41 -4.22
C GLN A 56 3.75 8.50 -3.92
N THR A 57 4.17 9.61 -3.30
CA THR A 57 5.57 9.86 -2.94
C THR A 57 5.67 10.33 -1.50
N GLN A 58 6.88 10.42 -0.96
CA GLN A 58 7.09 10.93 0.41
C GLN A 58 7.12 12.46 0.53
N ARG A 59 7.14 13.18 -0.60
CA ARG A 59 7.39 14.63 -0.63
C ARG A 59 6.65 15.34 -1.76
N GLY A 60 5.54 14.75 -2.24
CA GLY A 60 4.79 15.26 -3.38
C GLY A 60 5.55 15.29 -4.71
N LEU A 61 4.97 16.03 -5.66
CA LEU A 61 5.57 16.23 -6.98
C LEU A 61 6.89 17.02 -6.87
N GLN A 62 7.93 16.53 -7.56
CA GLN A 62 9.23 17.16 -7.63
C GLN A 62 9.69 17.27 -9.09
N GLU A 63 10.57 18.21 -9.39
CA GLU A 63 11.11 18.39 -10.76
C GLU A 63 11.74 17.10 -11.31
N LYS A 64 12.46 16.35 -10.47
CA LYS A 64 13.03 15.05 -10.87
C LYS A 64 11.97 14.04 -11.36
N HIS A 65 10.74 14.13 -10.85
CA HIS A 65 9.63 13.28 -11.29
C HIS A 65 9.12 13.74 -12.65
N LYS A 66 9.00 15.05 -12.88
CA LYS A 66 8.63 15.61 -14.19
C LYS A 66 9.59 15.16 -15.28
N THR A 67 10.89 15.31 -15.04
CA THR A 67 11.93 14.88 -15.99
C THR A 67 11.84 13.38 -16.27
N ARG A 68 11.64 12.55 -15.24
CA ARG A 68 11.57 11.10 -15.39
C ARG A 68 10.33 10.64 -16.13
N ILE A 69 9.16 11.24 -15.87
CA ILE A 69 7.92 10.94 -16.58
C ILE A 69 8.05 11.31 -18.06
N GLN A 70 8.62 12.48 -18.37
CA GLN A 70 8.87 12.90 -19.75
C GLN A 70 9.85 11.97 -20.49
N GLN A 71 10.92 11.51 -19.83
CA GLN A 71 11.87 10.55 -20.40
C GLN A 71 11.22 9.22 -20.77
N LEU A 72 10.15 8.83 -20.06
CA LEU A 72 9.37 7.62 -20.32
C LEU A 72 8.24 7.87 -21.33
N GLY A 73 8.22 9.03 -22.01
CA GLY A 73 7.17 9.40 -22.94
C GLY A 73 5.80 9.62 -22.29
N GLY A 74 5.78 9.83 -20.97
CA GLY A 74 4.58 10.11 -20.20
C GLY A 74 4.35 11.61 -19.97
N GLU A 75 3.17 11.94 -19.43
CA GLU A 75 2.74 13.31 -19.14
C GLU A 75 2.19 13.40 -17.71
N ILE A 76 2.57 14.43 -16.96
CA ILE A 76 1.94 14.71 -15.66
C ILE A 76 0.65 15.48 -15.89
N LYS A 77 -0.45 14.97 -15.32
CA LYS A 77 -1.77 15.59 -15.45
C LYS A 77 -2.09 16.52 -14.29
N GLN A 78 -1.83 16.09 -13.05
CA GLN A 78 -2.22 16.85 -11.87
C GLN A 78 -1.28 16.60 -10.69
N ASP A 79 -0.98 17.65 -9.92
CA ASP A 79 -0.36 17.55 -8.61
C ASP A 79 -1.44 17.31 -7.54
N LEU A 80 -1.24 16.28 -6.71
CA LEU A 80 -2.17 15.86 -5.66
C LEU A 80 -1.54 16.12 -4.29
N SER A 81 -1.38 17.40 -3.97
CA SER A 81 -0.67 17.88 -2.78
C SER A 81 -1.23 17.36 -1.45
N LEU A 82 -2.53 17.05 -1.38
CA LEU A 82 -3.16 16.51 -0.17
C LEU A 82 -2.71 15.10 0.20
N ILE A 83 -2.24 14.31 -0.77
CA ILE A 83 -1.82 12.91 -0.56
C ILE A 83 -0.32 12.70 -0.84
N GLU A 84 0.44 13.80 -0.95
CA GLU A 84 1.85 13.80 -1.33
C GLU A 84 2.14 13.00 -2.62
N GLY A 85 1.24 13.10 -3.60
CA GLY A 85 1.32 12.36 -4.86
C GLY A 85 1.03 13.21 -6.08
N PHE A 86 1.02 12.59 -7.26
CA PHE A 86 0.62 13.22 -8.52
C PHE A 86 -0.01 12.20 -9.45
N SER A 87 -0.84 12.65 -10.39
CA SER A 87 -1.35 11.81 -11.48
C SER A 87 -0.53 12.03 -12.75
N ALA A 88 -0.29 10.94 -13.47
CA ALA A 88 0.43 10.96 -14.73
C ALA A 88 -0.12 9.91 -15.69
N ASP A 89 0.02 10.15 -16.97
CA ASP A 89 -0.17 9.15 -18.01
C ASP A 89 1.20 8.60 -18.40
N LEU A 90 1.36 7.27 -18.33
CA LEU A 90 2.58 6.59 -18.76
C LEU A 90 2.36 5.90 -20.11
N SER A 91 3.33 6.02 -21.02
CA SER A 91 3.32 5.22 -22.23
C SER A 91 3.72 3.79 -21.89
N ALA A 92 2.97 2.80 -22.40
CA ALA A 92 3.31 1.40 -22.28
C ALA A 92 4.40 0.94 -23.29
N GLN A 93 4.94 1.87 -24.10
CA GLN A 93 5.99 1.54 -25.06
C GLN A 93 7.30 1.15 -24.35
N PRO A 94 7.96 0.06 -24.80
CA PRO A 94 9.25 -0.39 -24.26
C PRO A 94 10.40 0.58 -24.55
#